data_AF-A0A4T0VYZ9-F1
#
_entry.id   AF-A0A4T0VYZ9-F1
#
_cell.length_a   1.000
_cell.length_b   1.000
_cell.length_c   1.000
_cell.angle_alpha   90.00
_cell.angle_beta   90.00
_cell.angle_gamma   90.00
#
_symmetry.space_group_name_H-M   'P 1'
#
loop_
_entity.id
_entity.type
_entity.pdbx_description
1 polymer ?
#
loop_
_entity_poly.entity_id
_entity_poly.type
_entity_poly.pdbx_seq_one_letter_code
_entity_poly.pdbx_strand_id
1 'polypeptide(L)'
;MKPVRVAVIGAGASGLVTAKYLSQSREFFGVPNVEVRIFEREESVGGVYRYRVYEEAEMVSSKYLTAFSDFRAARDLPDFLPMGDYVQYLENYCTQFKLWDLIQTRTEVLRVSRTSSGHRVVFRRIGKGSSDETKNELEESESWECDAVAICSGLNNVPYIPPIKGLDGVKTLHSSQVKERKQFGVNTSVMILGAGETAMDLAHLAVTSEAREVTLCHKDGFFCAKKTVPLPVVMKMWKPDPRQKPVDTAIASFLDTAYLPERLQHSQFIWNVYDKTLKSLHFLSGGTSAGPDQWVGQIEGDRNNVDSYRALPYLNEGYRAQGIFSRVRAFVMNMELKETGGKKILTAPWPTLFSSDGTVTFPDSKRKEHAEALSRGTRPDLVVLATGYVRRFCFLGEDYPKPDELDVRGIWRRGDVTAGFIGFVRPGIGAIPPLAELQAQLWVLNLLRYKYPQQVPMPLSAPGQGTCPDAVAHYEVDYALRARGGHDFFKTKHGVEQESYAYQLALDMGAAPTISFMARQGFRAFYTWAMGSNFNTKFRLVGPWKLEAGALSIMRGELFEVVMQTGGGVCKSYQLPEIQTEL
;
A
#
# COMPACT_ATOMS: atom_id res chain seq x y z
N MET A 1 4.89 37.91 10.73
CA MET A 1 4.29 36.59 11.01
C MET A 1 5.40 35.67 11.53
N LYS A 2 5.19 34.99 12.66
CA LYS A 2 6.20 34.09 13.23
C LYS A 2 6.24 32.77 12.42
N PRO A 3 7.43 32.25 12.07
CA PRO A 3 7.58 30.91 11.50
C PRO A 3 6.94 29.83 12.37
N VAL A 4 6.27 28.87 11.74
CA VAL A 4 5.71 27.68 12.40
C VAL A 4 6.80 26.62 12.46
N ARG A 5 6.98 25.99 13.63
CA ARG A 5 7.89 24.86 13.83
C ARG A 5 7.15 23.54 13.77
N VAL A 6 7.62 22.60 12.95
CA VAL A 6 6.97 21.29 12.78
C VAL A 6 7.96 20.15 12.98
N ALA A 7 7.63 19.26 13.92
CA ALA A 7 8.33 17.99 14.11
C ALA A 7 7.75 16.94 13.18
N VAL A 8 8.59 16.24 12.43
CA VAL A 8 8.19 15.08 11.62
C VAL A 8 8.87 13.85 12.22
N ILE A 9 8.09 12.84 12.62
CA ILE A 9 8.61 11.64 13.28
C ILE A 9 8.69 10.51 12.26
N GLY A 10 9.90 10.19 11.81
CA GLY A 10 10.22 9.19 10.78
C GLY A 10 10.50 9.80 9.41
N ALA A 11 11.52 9.27 8.72
CA ALA A 11 11.95 9.62 7.36
C ALA A 11 11.68 8.49 6.34
N GLY A 12 10.56 7.77 6.53
CA GLY A 12 9.95 6.95 5.47
C GLY A 12 9.20 7.82 4.44
N ALA A 13 8.59 7.19 3.43
CA ALA A 13 7.88 7.90 2.35
C ALA A 13 6.91 8.99 2.86
N SER A 14 6.11 8.68 3.89
CA SER A 14 5.17 9.62 4.51
C SER A 14 5.84 10.83 5.16
N GLY A 15 6.98 10.64 5.82
CA GLY A 15 7.73 11.72 6.45
C GLY A 15 8.38 12.64 5.43
N LEU A 16 9.01 12.06 4.41
CA LEU A 16 9.68 12.79 3.33
C LEU A 16 8.70 13.67 2.56
N VAL A 17 7.55 13.12 2.15
CA VAL A 17 6.54 13.89 1.41
C VAL A 17 5.91 14.97 2.27
N THR A 18 5.71 14.72 3.57
CA THR A 18 5.21 15.74 4.51
C THR A 18 6.20 16.90 4.65
N ALA A 19 7.48 16.61 4.83
CA ALA A 19 8.52 17.62 4.93
C ALA A 19 8.64 18.46 3.65
N LYS A 20 8.48 17.83 2.48
CA LYS A 20 8.46 18.52 1.19
C LYS A 20 7.33 19.56 1.11
N TYR A 21 6.09 19.20 1.46
CA TYR A 21 4.98 20.16 1.45
C TYR A 21 5.09 21.26 2.51
N LEU A 22 5.60 20.94 3.70
CA LEU A 22 5.91 21.95 4.71
C LEU A 22 6.97 22.94 4.21
N SER A 23 8.04 22.45 3.59
CA SER A 23 9.14 23.28 3.09
C SER A 23 8.71 24.18 1.92
N GLN A 24 7.81 23.69 1.06
CA GLN A 24 7.30 24.45 -0.08
C GLN A 24 6.13 25.39 0.28
N SER A 25 5.65 25.39 1.53
CA SER A 25 4.46 26.17 1.93
C SER A 25 4.57 27.66 1.61
N ARG A 26 5.78 28.25 1.71
CA ARG A 26 6.02 29.64 1.33
C ARG A 26 5.78 29.89 -0.16
N GLU A 27 6.26 28.99 -1.02
CA GLU A 27 6.13 29.13 -2.48
C GLU A 27 4.67 29.09 -2.93
N PHE A 28 3.88 28.19 -2.33
CA PHE A 28 2.48 28.01 -2.70
C PHE A 28 1.53 29.02 -2.05
N PHE A 29 1.83 29.51 -0.84
CA PHE A 29 0.88 30.30 -0.05
C PHE A 29 1.38 31.67 0.43
N GLY A 30 2.63 32.05 0.15
CA GLY A 30 3.17 33.34 0.59
C GLY A 30 3.31 33.48 2.11
N VAL A 31 3.28 32.37 2.86
CA VAL A 31 3.48 32.33 4.32
C VAL A 31 4.98 32.35 4.67
N PRO A 32 5.36 32.66 5.93
CA PRO A 32 6.75 32.47 6.38
C PRO A 32 7.24 31.03 6.15
N ASN A 33 8.56 30.87 6.02
CA ASN A 33 9.18 29.54 5.99
C ASN A 33 8.74 28.73 7.22
N VAL A 34 8.38 27.47 7.01
CA VAL A 34 8.13 26.51 8.08
C VAL A 34 9.47 25.93 8.51
N GLU A 35 9.78 25.96 9.81
CA GLU A 35 10.96 25.30 10.37
C GLU A 35 10.63 23.82 10.58
N VAL A 36 11.19 22.96 9.72
CA VAL A 36 10.93 21.52 9.74
C VAL A 36 12.12 20.79 10.34
N ARG A 37 11.86 19.83 11.22
CA ARG A 37 12.86 18.89 11.72
C ARG A 37 12.32 17.47 11.67
N ILE A 38 13.00 16.59 10.93
CA ILE A 38 12.65 15.18 10.83
C ILE A 38 13.54 14.39 11.78
N PHE A 39 12.92 13.60 12.66
CA PHE A 39 13.61 12.69 13.56
C PHE A 39 13.51 11.27 13.00
N GLU A 40 14.62 10.71 12.54
CA GLU A 40 14.71 9.35 12.01
C GLU A 40 15.59 8.50 12.92
N ARG A 41 15.02 7.38 13.41
CA ARG A 41 15.70 6.50 14.35
C ARG A 41 16.85 5.76 13.68
N GLU A 42 16.65 5.31 12.46
CA GLU A 42 17.64 4.54 11.72
C GLU A 42 18.71 5.46 11.11
N GLU A 43 19.75 4.87 10.51
CA GLU A 43 20.89 5.62 9.98
C GLU A 43 20.65 6.30 8.63
N SER A 44 19.58 5.93 7.92
CA SER A 44 19.22 6.45 6.60
C SER A 44 17.69 6.48 6.40
N VAL A 45 17.27 7.16 5.35
CA VAL A 45 15.86 7.25 4.93
C VAL A 45 15.34 5.93 4.35
N GLY A 46 14.02 5.86 4.19
CA GLY A 46 13.34 4.75 3.50
C GLY A 46 12.51 3.85 4.42
N GLY A 47 12.78 3.87 5.73
CA GLY A 47 11.97 3.17 6.74
C GLY A 47 11.78 1.68 6.42
N VAL A 48 10.52 1.21 6.37
CA VAL A 48 10.21 -0.21 6.10
C VAL A 48 10.80 -0.74 4.79
N TYR A 49 10.91 0.11 3.77
CA TYR A 49 11.44 -0.25 2.45
C TYR A 49 12.96 -0.44 2.43
N ARG A 50 13.66 -0.06 3.50
CA ARG A 50 15.10 -0.33 3.69
C ARG A 50 15.32 -1.40 4.75
N TYR A 51 14.66 -1.28 5.90
CA TYR A 51 15.00 -2.06 7.10
C TYR A 51 14.10 -3.28 7.35
N ARG A 52 12.92 -3.36 6.70
CA ARG A 52 11.95 -4.45 6.85
C ARG A 52 11.79 -5.27 5.57
N VAL A 53 12.88 -5.40 4.83
CA VAL A 53 12.97 -6.08 3.53
C VAL A 53 13.58 -7.47 3.69
N TYR A 54 13.22 -8.37 2.75
CA TYR A 54 13.80 -9.68 2.53
C TYR A 54 14.30 -9.81 1.08
N GLU A 55 15.11 -10.83 0.80
CA GLU A 55 15.64 -11.18 -0.51
C GLU A 55 14.53 -11.19 -1.58
N GLU A 56 14.83 -10.61 -2.76
CA GLU A 56 13.89 -10.50 -3.90
C GLU A 56 12.57 -9.76 -3.64
N ALA A 57 12.46 -9.05 -2.52
CA ALA A 57 11.33 -8.17 -2.27
C ALA A 57 11.31 -7.02 -3.29
N GLU A 58 10.10 -6.72 -3.76
CA GLU A 58 9.80 -5.66 -4.71
C GLU A 58 8.45 -5.04 -4.36
N MET A 59 8.18 -3.86 -4.89
CA MET A 59 6.89 -3.18 -4.68
C MET A 59 5.73 -4.03 -5.22
N VAL A 60 4.62 -4.05 -4.48
CA VAL A 60 3.40 -4.73 -4.92
C VAL A 60 2.64 -3.88 -5.94
N SER A 61 2.63 -2.57 -5.73
CA SER A 61 2.10 -1.57 -6.64
C SER A 61 3.15 -1.16 -7.69
N SER A 62 2.69 -0.76 -8.86
CA SER A 62 3.55 -0.29 -9.94
C SER A 62 4.15 1.07 -9.64
N LYS A 63 5.26 1.40 -10.32
CA LYS A 63 5.91 2.72 -10.25
C LYS A 63 4.97 3.85 -10.69
N TYR A 64 4.01 3.57 -11.58
CA TYR A 64 3.06 4.57 -12.07
C TYR A 64 2.12 5.06 -10.97
N LEU A 65 1.63 4.15 -10.13
CA LEU A 65 0.79 4.49 -8.98
C LEU A 65 1.61 4.95 -7.77
N THR A 66 2.73 4.26 -7.49
CA THR A 66 3.51 4.44 -6.25
C THR A 66 4.28 5.75 -6.19
N ALA A 67 4.77 6.24 -7.34
CA ALA A 67 5.56 7.47 -7.38
C ALA A 67 4.71 8.70 -7.04
N PHE A 68 5.32 9.66 -6.36
CA PHE A 68 4.72 10.95 -6.01
C PHE A 68 4.27 11.75 -7.24
N SER A 69 3.31 12.64 -7.02
CA SER A 69 2.58 13.36 -8.07
C SER A 69 3.47 14.17 -9.02
N ASP A 70 4.60 14.68 -8.52
CA ASP A 70 5.53 15.56 -9.23
C ASP A 70 6.98 15.04 -9.28
N PHE A 71 7.21 13.76 -8.95
CA PHE A 71 8.52 13.13 -9.06
C PHE A 71 8.39 11.66 -9.48
N ARG A 72 8.82 11.35 -10.69
CA ARG A 72 8.59 10.04 -11.33
C ARG A 72 9.82 9.14 -11.22
N ALA A 73 9.59 7.84 -11.15
CA ALA A 73 10.68 6.86 -11.24
C ALA A 73 11.24 6.82 -12.66
N ALA A 74 12.49 6.37 -12.82
CA ALA A 74 13.11 6.29 -14.13
C ALA A 74 12.34 5.32 -15.07
N ARG A 75 12.29 5.65 -16.36
CA ARG A 75 11.47 4.93 -17.35
C ARG A 75 11.95 3.49 -17.60
N ASP A 76 13.25 3.27 -17.51
CA ASP A 76 13.95 2.01 -17.74
C ASP A 76 13.87 1.01 -16.57
N LEU A 77 13.55 1.49 -15.37
CA LEU A 77 13.29 0.62 -14.22
C LEU A 77 12.06 -0.28 -14.44
N PRO A 78 12.02 -1.48 -13.84
CA PRO A 78 10.85 -2.36 -13.93
C PRO A 78 9.59 -1.69 -13.37
N ASP A 79 8.41 -2.11 -13.86
CA ASP A 79 7.13 -1.56 -13.39
C ASP A 79 6.93 -1.78 -11.88
N PHE A 80 7.38 -2.93 -11.35
CA PHE A 80 7.41 -3.22 -9.92
C PHE A 80 8.85 -3.11 -9.43
N LEU A 81 9.15 -2.02 -8.71
CA LEU A 81 10.52 -1.70 -8.33
C LEU A 81 11.04 -2.69 -7.28
N PRO A 82 12.21 -3.32 -7.49
CA PRO A 82 12.99 -3.90 -6.41
C PRO A 82 13.12 -2.91 -5.25
N MET A 83 13.15 -3.41 -4.01
CA MET A 83 13.17 -2.53 -2.83
C MET A 83 14.36 -1.57 -2.82
N GLY A 84 15.53 -2.00 -3.32
CA GLY A 84 16.70 -1.13 -3.49
C GLY A 84 16.44 0.06 -4.42
N ASP A 85 15.82 -0.18 -5.57
CA ASP A 85 15.49 0.87 -6.54
C ASP A 85 14.45 1.85 -5.99
N TYR A 86 13.46 1.36 -5.23
CA TYR A 86 12.49 2.23 -4.58
C TYR A 86 13.12 3.10 -3.47
N VAL A 87 14.08 2.56 -2.71
CA VAL A 87 14.84 3.34 -1.73
C VAL A 87 15.69 4.39 -2.44
N GLN A 88 16.36 4.05 -3.54
CA GLN A 88 17.10 5.01 -4.36
C GLN A 88 16.19 6.13 -4.89
N TYR A 89 14.96 5.80 -5.30
CA TYR A 89 13.95 6.79 -5.67
C TYR A 89 13.65 7.77 -4.53
N LEU A 90 13.51 7.30 -3.28
CA LEU A 90 13.29 8.16 -2.12
C LEU A 90 14.51 9.02 -1.77
N GLU A 91 15.73 8.50 -1.95
CA GLU A 91 16.96 9.26 -1.78
C GLU A 91 17.09 10.36 -2.84
N ASN A 92 16.78 10.04 -4.10
CA ASN A 92 16.73 11.01 -5.19
C ASN A 92 15.66 12.08 -4.93
N TYR A 93 14.52 11.69 -4.35
CA TYR A 93 13.49 12.64 -3.92
C TYR A 93 14.03 13.61 -2.85
N CYS A 94 14.76 13.10 -1.85
CA CYS A 94 15.40 13.94 -0.84
C CYS A 94 16.39 14.93 -1.46
N THR A 95 17.19 14.49 -2.43
CA THR A 95 18.13 15.35 -3.15
C THR A 95 17.41 16.41 -3.98
N GLN A 96 16.42 16.01 -4.78
CA GLN A 96 15.65 16.89 -5.66
C GLN A 96 14.95 18.02 -4.88
N PHE A 97 14.35 17.68 -3.74
CA PHE A 97 13.60 18.62 -2.91
C PHE A 97 14.40 19.15 -1.71
N LYS A 98 15.72 18.92 -1.68
CA LYS A 98 16.66 19.43 -0.66
C LYS A 98 16.23 19.13 0.78
N LEU A 99 15.80 17.90 1.04
CA LEU A 99 15.29 17.46 2.33
C LEU A 99 16.38 16.99 3.30
N TRP A 100 17.58 16.68 2.81
CA TRP A 100 18.65 16.11 3.62
C TRP A 100 19.01 16.93 4.86
N ASP A 101 19.05 18.26 4.73
CA ASP A 101 19.39 19.16 5.85
C ASP A 101 18.30 19.20 6.93
N LEU A 102 17.09 18.72 6.63
CA LEU A 102 15.98 18.63 7.58
C LEU A 102 16.03 17.33 8.40
N ILE A 103 16.81 16.34 7.97
CA ILE A 103 16.78 14.97 8.49
C ILE A 103 17.86 14.76 9.55
N GLN A 104 17.41 14.42 10.75
CA GLN A 104 18.25 13.98 11.85
C GLN A 104 18.17 12.45 11.95
N THR A 105 19.07 11.75 11.27
CA THR A 105 19.20 10.29 11.39
C THR A 105 19.79 9.90 12.75
N ARG A 106 19.72 8.61 13.08
CA ARG A 106 20.14 8.08 14.39
C ARG A 106 19.56 8.87 15.56
N THR A 107 18.31 9.29 15.45
CA THR A 107 17.64 10.15 16.42
C THR A 107 16.31 9.53 16.81
N GLU A 108 16.28 8.89 17.97
CA GLU A 108 15.10 8.20 18.50
C GLU A 108 14.23 9.17 19.28
N VAL A 109 12.96 9.30 18.90
CA VAL A 109 11.96 10.03 19.70
C VAL A 109 11.51 9.15 20.86
N LEU A 110 11.74 9.62 22.08
CA LEU A 110 11.40 8.92 23.31
C LEU A 110 10.01 9.32 23.81
N ARG A 111 9.68 10.62 23.73
CA ARG A 111 8.40 11.15 24.19
C ARG A 111 7.98 12.39 23.41
N VAL A 112 6.69 12.50 23.15
CA VAL A 112 6.01 13.69 22.62
C VAL A 112 4.90 14.03 23.59
N SER A 113 4.92 15.26 24.12
CA SER A 113 3.92 15.74 25.07
C SER A 113 3.42 17.12 24.66
N ARG A 114 2.16 17.43 24.96
CA ARG A 114 1.65 18.80 24.81
C ARG A 114 2.32 19.76 25.78
N THR A 115 2.43 21.00 25.36
CA THR A 115 2.82 22.15 26.19
C THR A 115 1.74 23.22 26.10
N SER A 116 1.87 24.31 26.86
CA SER A 116 0.91 25.41 26.86
C SER A 116 0.76 26.11 25.49
N SER A 117 1.75 25.96 24.61
CA SER A 117 1.81 26.65 23.31
C SER A 117 2.03 25.73 22.10
N GLY A 118 2.02 24.41 22.29
CA GLY A 118 2.31 23.44 21.22
C GLY A 118 2.70 22.08 21.77
N HIS A 119 3.88 21.59 21.37
CA HIS A 119 4.37 20.26 21.73
C HIS A 119 5.85 20.30 22.08
N ARG A 120 6.28 19.34 22.89
CA ARG A 120 7.67 19.06 23.20
C ARG A 120 8.02 17.65 22.73
N VAL A 121 9.05 17.55 21.89
CA VAL A 121 9.64 16.29 21.45
C VAL A 121 10.91 16.06 22.25
N VAL A 122 10.94 15.00 23.05
CA VAL A 122 12.12 14.50 23.75
C VAL A 122 12.72 13.37 22.95
N PHE A 123 14.00 13.47 22.63
CA PHE A 123 14.68 12.54 21.75
C PHE A 123 16.12 12.26 22.22
N ARG A 124 16.72 11.22 21.65
CA ARG A 124 18.07 10.77 21.98
C ARG A 124 18.83 10.44 20.70
N ARG A 125 20.12 10.78 20.68
CA ARG A 125 21.03 10.44 19.59
C ARG A 125 21.61 9.05 19.81
N ILE A 126 21.48 8.17 18.83
CA ILE A 126 22.04 6.83 18.85
C ILE A 126 23.50 6.89 18.36
N GLY A 127 24.44 6.58 19.25
CA GLY A 127 25.87 6.56 18.93
C GLY A 127 26.24 5.52 17.85
N LYS A 128 27.32 5.78 17.11
CA LYS A 128 27.92 4.79 16.20
C LYS A 128 28.65 3.72 17.04
N GLY A 129 28.00 2.60 17.37
CA GLY A 129 28.71 1.41 17.89
C GLY A 129 28.09 0.63 19.06
N SER A 130 26.86 0.90 19.52
CA SER A 130 26.25 0.08 20.57
C SER A 130 25.36 -1.02 19.96
N SER A 131 25.98 -2.15 19.63
CA SER A 131 25.31 -3.42 19.36
C SER A 131 25.35 -4.36 20.57
N ASP A 132 25.48 -3.80 21.78
CA ASP A 132 25.55 -4.57 23.02
C ASP A 132 24.45 -4.09 23.96
N GLU A 133 23.46 -4.96 24.21
CA GLU A 133 22.24 -4.70 25.01
C GLU A 133 22.50 -4.56 26.52
N THR A 134 23.72 -4.20 26.93
CA THR A 134 24.09 -4.11 28.35
C THR A 134 24.55 -2.72 28.72
N LYS A 135 23.61 -1.94 29.27
CA LYS A 135 23.79 -0.74 30.11
C LYS A 135 24.74 0.35 29.59
N ASN A 136 24.16 1.48 29.19
CA ASN A 136 24.58 2.78 29.72
C ASN A 136 23.34 3.65 29.95
N GLU A 137 22.99 3.78 31.23
CA GLU A 137 22.14 4.85 31.75
C GLU A 137 22.88 6.18 31.51
N LEU A 138 22.12 7.20 31.04
CA LEU A 138 22.54 8.59 30.78
C LEU A 138 23.16 8.89 29.39
N GLU A 139 22.51 8.50 28.30
CA GLU A 139 22.56 9.35 27.10
C GLU A 139 21.65 10.58 27.36
N GLU A 140 22.23 11.78 27.36
CA GLU A 140 21.52 13.04 27.61
C GLU A 140 20.36 13.17 26.62
N SER A 141 19.12 13.16 27.13
CA SER A 141 17.94 13.35 26.29
C SER A 141 17.80 14.81 25.92
N GLU A 142 17.80 15.11 24.64
CA GLU A 142 17.55 16.46 24.13
C GLU A 142 16.03 16.72 24.03
N SER A 143 15.64 17.99 24.01
CA SER A 143 14.25 18.37 23.75
C SER A 143 14.13 19.47 22.72
N TRP A 144 13.04 19.42 21.95
CA TRP A 144 12.70 20.45 20.98
C TRP A 144 11.22 20.77 21.05
N GLU A 145 10.92 22.05 21.27
CA GLU A 145 9.54 22.57 21.22
C GLU A 145 9.07 22.65 19.76
N CYS A 146 7.78 22.56 19.49
CA CYS A 146 7.23 22.81 18.16
C CYS A 146 5.77 23.24 18.23
N ASP A 147 5.30 23.85 17.16
CA ASP A 147 3.92 24.29 17.00
C ASP A 147 2.98 23.16 16.56
N ALA A 148 3.53 22.16 15.88
CA ALA A 148 2.81 21.01 15.37
C ALA A 148 3.74 19.78 15.24
N VAL A 149 3.14 18.59 15.21
CA VAL A 149 3.82 17.31 15.00
C VAL A 149 3.12 16.49 13.91
N ALA A 150 3.89 16.01 12.95
CA ALA A 150 3.49 15.00 11.99
C ALA A 150 4.07 13.64 12.41
N ILE A 151 3.20 12.74 12.83
CA ILE A 151 3.53 11.35 13.12
C ILE A 151 3.60 10.63 11.78
N CYS A 152 4.80 10.16 11.41
CA CYS A 152 5.09 9.44 10.16
C CYS A 152 5.86 8.14 10.45
N SER A 153 5.74 7.60 11.66
CA SER A 153 6.52 6.46 12.16
C SER A 153 6.14 5.12 11.52
N GLY A 154 5.06 5.08 10.74
CA GLY A 154 4.53 3.87 10.11
C GLY A 154 3.78 2.92 11.05
N LEU A 155 3.16 1.90 10.45
CA LEU A 155 2.28 0.91 11.11
C LEU A 155 3.01 -0.37 11.55
N ASN A 156 4.22 -0.63 11.04
CA ASN A 156 4.88 -1.95 11.08
C ASN A 156 6.13 -1.97 11.98
N ASN A 157 5.99 -1.50 13.22
CA ASN A 157 7.15 -1.36 14.11
C ASN A 157 7.26 -2.47 15.17
N VAL A 158 6.14 -2.96 15.71
CA VAL A 158 6.15 -3.96 16.79
C VAL A 158 5.59 -5.28 16.26
N PRO A 159 6.41 -6.33 16.10
CA PRO A 159 5.95 -7.67 15.73
C PRO A 159 4.78 -8.15 16.59
N TYR A 160 3.75 -8.72 15.96
CA TYR A 160 2.66 -9.38 16.69
C TYR A 160 2.97 -10.86 16.84
N ILE A 161 3.27 -11.31 18.05
CA ILE A 161 3.45 -12.73 18.36
C ILE A 161 2.11 -13.29 18.88
N PRO A 162 1.50 -14.29 18.20
CA PRO A 162 0.22 -14.83 18.63
C PRO A 162 0.39 -15.66 19.92
N PRO A 163 -0.53 -15.57 20.89
CA PRO A 163 -0.45 -16.32 22.14
C PRO A 163 -0.92 -17.78 21.92
N ILE A 164 -0.11 -18.59 21.23
CA ILE A 164 -0.38 -20.01 21.00
C ILE A 164 0.42 -20.82 22.02
N LYS A 165 -0.26 -21.68 22.77
CA LYS A 165 0.37 -22.48 23.83
C LYS A 165 1.50 -23.34 23.25
N GLY A 166 2.69 -23.25 23.85
CA GLY A 166 3.87 -24.05 23.50
C GLY A 166 4.66 -23.56 22.29
N LEU A 167 4.27 -22.45 21.63
CA LEU A 167 4.98 -21.89 20.48
C LEU A 167 6.43 -21.51 20.82
N ASP A 168 6.63 -21.04 22.05
CA ASP A 168 7.89 -20.69 22.70
C ASP A 168 8.84 -21.90 22.88
N GLY A 169 8.34 -23.13 22.78
CA GLY A 169 9.15 -24.35 22.75
C GLY A 169 9.71 -24.71 21.37
N VAL A 170 9.38 -23.95 20.32
CA VAL A 170 9.82 -24.20 18.94
C VAL A 170 10.66 -23.03 18.44
N LYS A 171 11.61 -23.29 17.55
CA LYS A 171 12.40 -22.22 16.92
C LYS A 171 11.47 -21.32 16.10
N THR A 172 11.41 -20.04 16.46
CA THR A 172 10.55 -19.06 15.80
C THR A 172 11.34 -17.91 15.19
N LEU A 173 10.85 -17.41 14.05
CA LEU A 173 11.29 -16.15 13.44
C LEU A 173 10.06 -15.33 13.08
N HIS A 174 9.98 -14.07 13.49
CA HIS A 174 9.00 -13.16 12.92
C HIS A 174 9.41 -12.75 11.50
N SER A 175 8.44 -12.46 10.63
CA SER A 175 8.70 -12.08 9.23
C SER A 175 9.70 -10.94 9.09
N SER A 176 9.72 -10.00 10.03
CA SER A 176 10.70 -8.89 10.07
C SER A 176 12.17 -9.33 10.20
N GLN A 177 12.41 -10.52 10.76
CA GLN A 177 13.74 -11.11 11.00
C GLN A 177 14.21 -11.99 9.83
N VAL A 178 13.31 -12.37 8.91
CA VAL A 178 13.68 -13.12 7.71
C VAL A 178 14.20 -12.13 6.67
N LYS A 179 15.43 -12.35 6.23
CA LYS A 179 16.19 -11.54 5.26
C LYS A 179 16.60 -12.33 4.04
N GLU A 180 16.99 -13.59 4.23
CA GLU A 180 17.57 -14.42 3.16
C GLU A 180 17.04 -15.86 3.23
N ARG A 181 16.99 -16.54 2.08
CA ARG A 181 16.54 -17.95 1.99
C ARG A 181 17.32 -18.90 2.90
N LYS A 182 18.61 -18.65 3.13
CA LYS A 182 19.46 -19.50 3.99
C LYS A 182 18.92 -19.65 5.41
N GLN A 183 18.12 -18.70 5.90
CA GLN A 183 17.53 -18.75 7.25
C GLN A 183 16.46 -19.85 7.40
N PHE A 184 15.89 -20.34 6.29
CA PHE A 184 14.97 -21.48 6.32
C PHE A 184 15.68 -22.80 6.63
N GLY A 185 17.00 -22.88 6.40
CA GLY A 185 17.82 -24.07 6.65
C GLY A 185 17.75 -25.11 5.54
N VAL A 186 18.50 -26.20 5.73
CA VAL A 186 18.63 -27.32 4.78
C VAL A 186 17.90 -28.52 5.35
N ASN A 187 17.07 -29.18 4.52
CA ASN A 187 16.28 -30.35 4.90
C ASN A 187 15.37 -30.11 6.12
N THR A 188 14.90 -28.87 6.28
CA THR A 188 14.05 -28.42 7.39
C THR A 188 12.56 -28.46 7.03
N SER A 189 11.72 -28.71 8.03
CA SER A 189 10.27 -28.50 7.95
C SER A 189 9.92 -27.08 8.39
N VAL A 190 9.45 -26.26 7.44
CA VAL A 190 9.13 -24.85 7.68
C VAL A 190 7.62 -24.66 7.76
N MET A 191 7.14 -24.11 8.87
CA MET A 191 5.74 -23.72 9.04
C MET A 191 5.61 -22.20 9.06
N ILE A 192 4.71 -21.65 8.25
CA ILE A 192 4.47 -20.21 8.13
C ILE A 192 3.09 -19.90 8.68
N LEU A 193 3.00 -19.06 9.70
CA LEU A 193 1.73 -18.64 10.29
C LEU A 193 1.28 -17.30 9.69
N GLY A 194 0.19 -17.33 8.94
CA GLY A 194 -0.37 -16.17 8.24
C GLY A 194 -0.51 -16.43 6.75
N ALA A 195 -1.37 -15.66 6.08
CA ALA A 195 -1.59 -15.74 4.65
C ALA A 195 -1.51 -14.38 3.95
N GLY A 196 -0.99 -13.35 4.64
CA GLY A 196 -0.80 -12.02 4.08
C GLY A 196 0.24 -12.00 2.94
N GLU A 197 0.35 -10.88 2.22
CA GLU A 197 1.39 -10.65 1.20
C GLU A 197 2.80 -11.14 1.62
N THR A 198 3.27 -10.71 2.80
CA THR A 198 4.56 -11.16 3.34
C THR A 198 4.61 -12.66 3.56
N ALA A 199 3.52 -13.28 4.04
CA ALA A 199 3.49 -14.73 4.26
C ALA A 199 3.63 -15.49 2.94
N MET A 200 2.95 -15.04 1.89
CA MET A 200 3.02 -15.63 0.55
C MET A 200 4.41 -15.50 -0.08
N ASP A 201 5.06 -14.34 0.07
CA ASP A 201 6.43 -14.17 -0.41
C ASP A 201 7.41 -15.05 0.36
N LEU A 202 7.30 -15.10 1.69
CA LEU A 202 8.14 -15.98 2.51
C LEU A 202 7.88 -17.46 2.23
N ALA A 203 6.65 -17.85 1.91
CA ALA A 203 6.31 -19.21 1.50
C ALA A 203 6.93 -19.57 0.15
N HIS A 204 6.93 -18.62 -0.79
CA HIS A 204 7.65 -18.76 -2.05
C HIS A 204 9.16 -18.89 -1.84
N LEU A 205 9.77 -18.04 -1.01
CA LEU A 205 11.20 -18.12 -0.70
C LEU A 205 11.55 -19.44 0.00
N ALA A 206 10.71 -19.91 0.93
CA ALA A 206 10.92 -21.17 1.63
C ALA A 206 10.83 -22.37 0.68
N VAL A 207 9.81 -22.46 -0.19
CA VAL A 207 9.66 -23.63 -1.09
C VAL A 207 10.74 -23.66 -2.17
N THR A 208 11.24 -22.48 -2.57
CA THR A 208 12.35 -22.37 -3.53
C THR A 208 13.73 -22.55 -2.88
N SER A 209 13.81 -22.63 -1.54
CA SER A 209 15.04 -22.93 -0.80
C SER A 209 15.34 -24.44 -0.71
N GLU A 210 16.29 -24.79 0.16
CA GLU A 210 16.69 -26.18 0.50
C GLU A 210 15.83 -26.79 1.62
N ALA A 211 14.73 -26.14 2.01
CA ALA A 211 13.74 -26.70 2.94
C ALA A 211 13.14 -28.00 2.37
N ARG A 212 12.93 -28.99 3.24
CA ARG A 212 12.33 -30.28 2.88
C ARG A 212 10.84 -30.13 2.55
N GLU A 213 10.15 -29.33 3.36
CA GLU A 213 8.71 -29.10 3.23
C GLU A 213 8.32 -27.73 3.78
N VAL A 214 7.23 -27.18 3.24
CA VAL A 214 6.67 -25.90 3.64
C VAL A 214 5.18 -26.06 3.89
N THR A 215 4.72 -25.62 5.06
CA THR A 215 3.30 -25.57 5.43
C THR A 215 2.89 -24.13 5.70
N LEU A 216 1.82 -23.65 5.05
CA LEU A 216 1.22 -22.34 5.24
C LEU A 216 -0.08 -22.47 6.04
N CYS A 217 -0.15 -21.82 7.20
CA CYS A 217 -1.30 -21.84 8.08
C CYS A 217 -2.15 -20.58 7.92
N HIS A 218 -3.45 -20.74 7.69
CA HIS A 218 -4.38 -19.61 7.60
C HIS A 218 -5.63 -19.82 8.46
N LYS A 219 -6.29 -18.70 8.83
CA LYS A 219 -7.54 -18.72 9.60
C LYS A 219 -8.75 -18.88 8.69
N ASP A 220 -8.95 -17.90 7.81
CA ASP A 220 -10.23 -17.74 7.08
C ASP A 220 -10.09 -17.90 5.55
N GLY A 221 -8.89 -18.23 5.06
CA GLY A 221 -8.54 -18.21 3.64
C GLY A 221 -7.78 -16.94 3.24
N PHE A 222 -7.55 -16.79 1.94
CA PHE A 222 -6.82 -15.69 1.31
C PHE A 222 -7.28 -15.48 -0.14
N PHE A 223 -7.04 -14.31 -0.73
CA PHE A 223 -7.32 -14.05 -2.14
C PHE A 223 -6.04 -13.60 -2.84
N CYS A 224 -5.55 -14.37 -3.81
CA CYS A 224 -4.33 -14.03 -4.53
C CYS A 224 -4.64 -13.18 -5.77
N ALA A 225 -4.21 -11.93 -5.80
CA ALA A 225 -4.29 -11.11 -7.02
C ALA A 225 -2.97 -11.11 -7.79
N LYS A 226 -3.05 -11.13 -9.12
CA LYS A 226 -1.88 -10.85 -9.97
C LYS A 226 -1.60 -9.35 -9.96
N LYS A 227 -0.31 -8.99 -9.90
CA LYS A 227 0.13 -7.59 -10.01
C LYS A 227 -0.14 -7.02 -11.41
N THR A 228 -0.15 -7.89 -12.43
CA THR A 228 -0.42 -7.56 -13.82
C THR A 228 -1.73 -8.16 -14.31
N VAL A 229 -2.35 -7.50 -15.28
CA VAL A 229 -3.58 -7.99 -15.92
C VAL A 229 -3.28 -9.39 -16.49
N PRO A 230 -4.06 -10.42 -16.10
CA PRO A 230 -3.83 -11.77 -16.58
C PRO A 230 -3.87 -11.81 -18.10
N LEU A 231 -2.92 -12.53 -18.67
CA LEU A 231 -2.70 -12.67 -20.10
C LEU A 231 -3.12 -14.08 -20.52
N PRO A 232 -4.42 -14.33 -20.72
CA PRO A 232 -4.93 -15.63 -21.12
C PRO A 232 -4.49 -15.99 -22.54
N VAL A 233 -4.08 -17.23 -22.76
CA VAL A 233 -3.93 -17.76 -24.12
C VAL A 233 -5.31 -18.20 -24.59
N VAL A 234 -5.78 -17.62 -25.69
CA VAL A 234 -7.09 -17.93 -26.27
C VAL A 234 -6.93 -18.89 -27.45
N MET A 235 -7.61 -20.04 -27.40
CA MET A 235 -7.60 -21.09 -28.44
C MET A 235 -6.20 -21.55 -28.86
N LYS A 236 -5.17 -21.41 -28.01
CA LYS A 236 -3.74 -21.67 -28.31
C LYS A 236 -3.15 -20.89 -29.50
N MET A 237 -3.88 -19.95 -30.08
CA MET A 237 -3.48 -19.18 -31.26
C MET A 237 -3.22 -17.71 -30.93
N TRP A 238 -3.97 -17.16 -29.98
CA TRP A 238 -3.89 -15.76 -29.62
C TRP A 238 -3.07 -15.64 -28.33
N LYS A 239 -1.79 -15.29 -28.51
CA LYS A 239 -0.92 -14.88 -27.40
C LYS A 239 -1.07 -13.37 -27.21
N PRO A 240 -1.40 -12.91 -26.00
CA PRO A 240 -1.47 -11.48 -25.71
C PRO A 240 -0.11 -10.79 -25.82
N ASP A 241 -0.13 -9.46 -25.86
CA ASP A 241 1.07 -8.61 -25.90
C ASP A 241 2.04 -9.01 -24.77
N PRO A 242 3.35 -9.17 -25.04
CA PRO A 242 4.33 -9.44 -23.98
C PRO A 242 4.37 -8.35 -22.89
N ARG A 243 3.96 -7.11 -23.19
CA ARG A 243 3.87 -6.05 -22.19
C ARG A 243 2.63 -6.23 -21.32
N GLN A 244 2.87 -6.66 -20.09
CA GLN A 244 1.85 -6.85 -19.08
C GLN A 244 1.48 -5.53 -18.40
N LYS A 245 0.26 -5.05 -18.63
CA LYS A 245 -0.25 -3.86 -17.94
C LYS A 245 -0.38 -4.12 -16.44
N PRO A 246 0.16 -3.27 -15.55
CA PRO A 246 -0.12 -3.35 -14.11
C PRO A 246 -1.60 -3.18 -13.80
N VAL A 247 -2.17 -4.02 -12.92
CA VAL A 247 -3.61 -3.98 -12.57
C VAL A 247 -4.00 -2.63 -11.95
N ASP A 248 -3.09 -2.05 -11.20
CA ASP A 248 -3.28 -0.77 -10.50
C ASP A 248 -3.26 0.46 -11.43
N THR A 249 -3.10 0.25 -12.74
CA THR A 249 -3.26 1.26 -13.80
C THR A 249 -4.45 0.96 -14.72
N ALA A 250 -5.20 -0.12 -14.44
CA ALA A 250 -6.29 -0.59 -15.27
C ALA A 250 -7.69 -0.12 -14.80
N ILE A 251 -7.76 0.56 -13.65
CA ILE A 251 -9.01 1.12 -13.13
C ILE A 251 -9.27 2.45 -13.83
N ALA A 252 -10.43 2.60 -14.47
CA ALA A 252 -10.86 3.85 -15.09
C ALA A 252 -11.60 4.71 -14.07
N SER A 253 -11.09 5.91 -13.77
CA SER A 253 -11.69 6.75 -12.72
C SER A 253 -13.01 7.41 -13.12
N PHE A 254 -13.23 7.69 -14.41
CA PHE A 254 -14.43 8.39 -14.87
C PHE A 254 -15.67 7.50 -14.80
N LEU A 255 -16.74 8.03 -14.18
CA LEU A 255 -18.00 7.33 -13.87
C LEU A 255 -17.85 6.11 -12.94
N ASP A 256 -16.68 5.93 -12.34
CA ASP A 256 -16.43 4.95 -11.27
C ASP A 256 -16.22 5.68 -9.94
N THR A 257 -15.23 6.59 -9.88
CA THR A 257 -15.00 7.44 -8.71
C THR A 257 -15.25 8.92 -8.99
N ALA A 258 -14.78 9.41 -10.14
CA ALA A 258 -15.04 10.77 -10.60
C ALA A 258 -16.39 10.86 -11.30
N TYR A 259 -17.22 11.84 -10.93
CA TYR A 259 -18.57 12.04 -11.52
C TYR A 259 -19.52 10.85 -11.39
N LEU A 260 -19.28 9.94 -10.43
CA LEU A 260 -20.21 8.84 -10.17
C LEU A 260 -21.54 9.41 -9.63
N PRO A 261 -22.70 9.12 -10.23
CA PRO A 261 -23.99 9.60 -9.73
C PRO A 261 -24.27 9.15 -8.28
N GLU A 262 -24.79 10.04 -7.44
CA GLU A 262 -25.07 9.78 -6.00
C GLU A 262 -25.89 8.51 -5.76
N ARG A 263 -26.89 8.24 -6.60
CA ARG A 263 -27.71 7.02 -6.52
C ARG A 263 -26.88 5.74 -6.71
N LEU A 264 -25.83 5.79 -7.53
CA LEU A 264 -24.93 4.66 -7.76
C LEU A 264 -23.87 4.55 -6.66
N GLN A 265 -23.40 5.67 -6.10
CA GLN A 265 -22.46 5.69 -4.97
C GLN A 265 -22.99 4.92 -3.75
N HIS A 266 -24.30 5.04 -3.46
CA HIS A 266 -24.93 4.35 -2.35
C HIS A 266 -25.54 2.98 -2.73
N SER A 267 -25.40 2.56 -3.98
CA SER A 267 -25.97 1.32 -4.50
C SER A 267 -24.95 0.19 -4.57
N GLN A 268 -25.44 -1.04 -4.46
CA GLN A 268 -24.63 -2.24 -4.68
C GLN A 268 -24.51 -2.67 -6.14
N PHE A 269 -25.16 -1.94 -7.03
CA PHE A 269 -25.22 -2.31 -8.44
C PHE A 269 -23.82 -2.39 -9.07
N ILE A 270 -22.99 -1.36 -8.92
CA ILE A 270 -21.64 -1.31 -9.52
C ILE A 270 -20.78 -2.46 -9.00
N TRP A 271 -20.79 -2.66 -7.69
CA TRP A 271 -20.02 -3.73 -7.05
C TRP A 271 -20.47 -5.11 -7.52
N ASN A 272 -21.78 -5.34 -7.65
CA ASN A 272 -22.32 -6.61 -8.16
C ASN A 272 -21.93 -6.86 -9.61
N VAL A 273 -21.87 -5.81 -10.45
CA VAL A 273 -21.39 -5.91 -11.84
C VAL A 273 -19.91 -6.29 -11.86
N TYR A 274 -19.06 -5.62 -11.07
CA TYR A 274 -17.64 -5.95 -10.96
C TYR A 274 -17.41 -7.38 -10.45
N ASP A 275 -18.04 -7.75 -9.34
CA ASP A 275 -17.90 -9.07 -8.73
C ASP A 275 -18.30 -10.18 -9.71
N LYS A 276 -19.46 -10.05 -10.36
CA LYS A 276 -19.93 -11.04 -11.34
C LYS A 276 -19.01 -11.12 -12.55
N THR A 277 -18.52 -9.99 -13.05
CA THR A 277 -17.63 -9.93 -14.21
C THR A 277 -16.27 -10.56 -13.88
N LEU A 278 -15.68 -10.20 -12.75
CA LEU A 278 -14.39 -10.74 -12.29
C LEU A 278 -14.48 -12.23 -12.00
N LYS A 279 -15.50 -12.70 -11.26
CA LYS A 279 -15.71 -14.13 -10.99
C LYS A 279 -15.89 -14.94 -12.27
N SER A 280 -16.63 -14.39 -13.25
CA SER A 280 -16.81 -15.03 -14.56
C SER A 280 -15.48 -15.10 -15.32
N LEU A 281 -14.70 -14.03 -15.32
CA LEU A 281 -13.39 -13.98 -15.98
C LEU A 281 -12.39 -14.94 -15.32
N HIS A 282 -12.33 -14.97 -13.99
CA HIS A 282 -11.51 -15.93 -13.24
C HIS A 282 -11.89 -17.37 -13.59
N PHE A 283 -13.19 -17.68 -13.61
CA PHE A 283 -13.67 -19.00 -13.98
C PHE A 283 -13.28 -19.36 -15.41
N LEU A 284 -13.48 -18.46 -16.38
CA LEU A 284 -13.12 -18.71 -17.78
C LEU A 284 -11.61 -18.95 -17.95
N SER A 285 -10.76 -18.15 -17.30
CA SER A 285 -9.31 -18.22 -17.46
C SER A 285 -8.64 -19.35 -16.67
N GLY A 286 -9.09 -19.61 -15.44
CA GLY A 286 -8.44 -20.45 -14.44
C GLY A 286 -9.24 -21.67 -14.02
N GLY A 287 -10.55 -21.73 -14.33
CA GLY A 287 -11.46 -22.82 -13.96
C GLY A 287 -12.05 -22.70 -12.55
N THR A 288 -11.81 -21.58 -11.86
CA THR A 288 -12.22 -21.30 -10.49
C THR A 288 -12.67 -19.85 -10.38
N SER A 289 -13.72 -19.59 -9.60
CA SER A 289 -14.21 -18.23 -9.32
C SER A 289 -13.55 -17.59 -8.10
N ALA A 290 -12.79 -18.37 -7.31
CA ALA A 290 -12.16 -17.91 -6.07
C ALA A 290 -11.06 -16.86 -6.31
N GLY A 291 -10.43 -16.87 -7.49
CA GLY A 291 -9.39 -15.93 -7.89
C GLY A 291 -8.72 -16.34 -9.19
N PRO A 292 -7.77 -15.55 -9.72
CA PRO A 292 -7.03 -15.85 -10.94
C PRO A 292 -6.25 -17.18 -10.86
N ASP A 293 -6.87 -18.27 -11.32
CA ASP A 293 -6.36 -19.64 -11.21
C ASP A 293 -6.12 -20.08 -9.75
N GLN A 294 -6.90 -19.59 -8.79
CA GLN A 294 -6.77 -19.97 -7.37
C GLN A 294 -7.65 -21.17 -7.00
N TRP A 295 -7.03 -22.30 -6.65
CA TRP A 295 -7.74 -23.55 -6.32
C TRP A 295 -7.69 -23.92 -4.83
N VAL A 296 -6.91 -23.16 -4.04
CA VAL A 296 -6.65 -23.41 -2.62
C VAL A 296 -6.91 -22.14 -1.81
N GLY A 297 -7.33 -22.32 -0.55
CA GLY A 297 -7.41 -21.23 0.42
C GLY A 297 -8.54 -20.25 0.14
N GLN A 298 -9.60 -20.66 -0.57
CA GLN A 298 -10.75 -19.81 -0.85
C GLN A 298 -11.30 -19.20 0.45
N ILE A 299 -11.57 -17.90 0.41
CA ILE A 299 -12.21 -17.22 1.53
C ILE A 299 -13.68 -17.63 1.57
N GLU A 300 -14.15 -18.06 2.75
CA GLU A 300 -15.57 -18.31 2.97
C GLU A 300 -16.29 -16.98 3.28
N GLY A 301 -17.33 -16.65 2.51
CA GLY A 301 -18.11 -15.40 2.66
C GLY A 301 -17.54 -14.20 1.90
N ASP A 302 -17.94 -12.99 2.29
CA ASP A 302 -17.65 -11.73 1.58
C ASP A 302 -16.36 -11.01 2.04
N ARG A 303 -15.39 -11.76 2.58
CA ARG A 303 -14.11 -11.19 3.01
C ARG A 303 -13.11 -11.22 1.86
N ASN A 304 -12.57 -10.07 1.48
CA ASN A 304 -11.53 -9.96 0.46
C ASN A 304 -10.31 -9.25 1.06
N ASN A 305 -9.29 -10.02 1.46
CA ASN A 305 -7.93 -9.49 1.65
C ASN A 305 -7.10 -9.99 0.47
N VAL A 306 -6.43 -9.07 -0.21
CA VAL A 306 -5.61 -9.37 -1.38
C VAL A 306 -4.19 -9.69 -0.95
N ASP A 307 -3.66 -10.82 -1.43
CA ASP A 307 -2.38 -11.39 -1.05
C ASP A 307 -1.50 -11.72 -2.27
N SER A 308 -0.20 -11.92 -2.04
CA SER A 308 0.82 -12.08 -3.11
C SER A 308 0.70 -13.42 -3.86
N TYR A 309 1.02 -13.37 -5.16
CA TYR A 309 0.80 -14.47 -6.12
C TYR A 309 1.98 -15.45 -6.26
N ARG A 310 3.19 -15.13 -5.81
CA ARG A 310 4.40 -15.93 -6.12
C ARG A 310 4.34 -17.38 -5.61
N ALA A 311 3.65 -17.61 -4.48
CA ALA A 311 3.43 -18.93 -3.91
C ALA A 311 2.31 -19.74 -4.61
N LEU A 312 1.43 -19.08 -5.38
CA LEU A 312 0.21 -19.71 -5.90
C LEU A 312 0.46 -20.97 -6.74
N PRO A 313 1.45 -21.03 -7.66
CA PRO A 313 1.72 -22.27 -8.41
C PRO A 313 2.00 -23.47 -7.51
N TYR A 314 2.75 -23.28 -6.42
CA TYR A 314 3.10 -24.33 -5.46
C TYR A 314 1.95 -24.69 -4.52
N LEU A 315 1.03 -23.76 -4.26
CA LEU A 315 -0.21 -24.02 -3.51
C LEU A 315 -1.22 -24.83 -4.34
N ASN A 316 -1.31 -24.54 -5.63
CA ASN A 316 -2.25 -25.21 -6.55
C ASN A 316 -1.82 -26.62 -6.96
N GLU A 317 -0.56 -27.00 -6.70
CA GLU A 317 0.01 -28.28 -7.12
C GLU A 317 -0.85 -29.46 -6.61
N GLY A 318 -1.45 -30.22 -7.54
CA GLY A 318 -2.35 -31.34 -7.23
C GLY A 318 -3.84 -30.99 -7.05
N TYR A 319 -4.24 -29.72 -7.03
CA TYR A 319 -5.65 -29.30 -6.82
C TYR A 319 -6.40 -28.88 -8.09
N ARG A 320 -5.69 -28.65 -9.20
CA ARG A 320 -6.30 -28.17 -10.45
C ARG A 320 -7.17 -29.26 -11.09
N ALA A 321 -8.38 -28.88 -11.52
CA ALA A 321 -9.29 -29.83 -12.17
C ALA A 321 -8.80 -30.30 -13.55
N GLN A 322 -8.75 -31.63 -13.76
CA GLN A 322 -8.25 -32.28 -14.99
C GLN A 322 -9.34 -32.92 -15.87
N GLY A 323 -10.62 -32.72 -15.53
CA GLY A 323 -11.75 -33.32 -16.23
C GLY A 323 -11.93 -32.82 -17.67
N ILE A 324 -12.79 -33.51 -18.45
CA ILE A 324 -13.06 -33.18 -19.86
C ILE A 324 -13.52 -31.73 -20.02
N PHE A 325 -14.48 -31.28 -19.20
CA PHE A 325 -14.96 -29.89 -19.22
C PHE A 325 -13.85 -28.87 -18.92
N SER A 326 -12.94 -29.18 -17.99
CA SER A 326 -11.80 -28.33 -17.66
C SER A 326 -10.81 -28.24 -18.82
N ARG A 327 -10.61 -29.33 -19.56
CA ARG A 327 -9.76 -29.37 -20.76
C ARG A 327 -10.36 -28.56 -21.91
N VAL A 328 -11.68 -28.64 -22.11
CA VAL A 328 -12.39 -27.83 -23.11
C VAL A 328 -12.33 -26.34 -22.76
N ARG A 329 -12.61 -25.98 -21.49
CA ARG A 329 -12.47 -24.59 -21.01
C ARG A 329 -11.03 -24.09 -21.20
N ALA A 330 -10.03 -24.86 -20.78
CA ALA A 330 -8.62 -24.50 -20.94
C ALA A 330 -8.19 -24.40 -22.41
N PHE A 331 -8.86 -25.12 -23.32
CA PHE A 331 -8.65 -24.91 -24.75
C PHE A 331 -9.15 -23.53 -25.19
N VAL A 332 -10.33 -23.10 -24.73
CA VAL A 332 -10.90 -21.78 -25.06
C VAL A 332 -10.05 -20.65 -24.48
N MET A 333 -9.72 -20.72 -23.19
CA MET A 333 -8.98 -19.68 -22.48
C MET A 333 -8.20 -20.31 -21.32
N ASN A 334 -6.87 -20.10 -21.27
CA ASN A 334 -6.07 -20.67 -20.19
C ASN A 334 -4.92 -19.77 -19.76
N MET A 335 -4.70 -19.73 -18.45
CA MET A 335 -3.45 -19.27 -17.87
C MET A 335 -2.39 -20.38 -17.98
N GLU A 336 -1.24 -20.05 -18.57
CA GLU A 336 -0.08 -20.95 -18.56
C GLU A 336 0.39 -21.20 -17.13
N LEU A 337 0.68 -22.47 -16.83
CA LEU A 337 1.19 -22.89 -15.53
C LEU A 337 2.71 -22.77 -15.52
N LYS A 338 3.24 -22.30 -14.39
CA LYS A 338 4.67 -22.45 -14.11
C LYS A 338 4.92 -23.87 -13.62
N GLU A 339 5.90 -24.55 -14.19
CA GLU A 339 6.33 -25.85 -13.68
C GLU A 339 6.95 -25.68 -12.29
N THR A 340 6.50 -26.50 -11.34
CA THR A 340 6.92 -26.48 -9.94
C THR A 340 8.01 -27.51 -9.63
N GLY A 341 8.33 -28.39 -10.59
CA GLY A 341 9.22 -29.52 -10.38
C GLY A 341 8.72 -30.51 -9.33
N GLY A 342 7.40 -30.56 -9.08
CA GLY A 342 6.79 -31.38 -8.03
C GLY A 342 6.91 -30.81 -6.61
N LYS A 343 7.54 -29.63 -6.45
CA LYS A 343 7.54 -28.92 -5.17
C LYS A 343 6.14 -28.38 -4.87
N LYS A 344 5.72 -28.45 -3.61
CA LYS A 344 4.40 -27.98 -3.17
C LYS A 344 4.46 -27.30 -1.81
N ILE A 345 3.53 -26.38 -1.59
CA ILE A 345 3.27 -25.78 -0.28
C ILE A 345 1.98 -26.40 0.26
N LEU A 346 2.07 -27.05 1.42
CA LEU A 346 0.89 -27.58 2.09
C LEU A 346 0.14 -26.45 2.79
N THR A 347 -1.19 -26.53 2.83
CA THR A 347 -2.01 -25.61 3.63
C THR A 347 -2.56 -26.31 4.85
N ALA A 348 -2.64 -25.59 5.97
CA ALA A 348 -3.20 -26.11 7.21
C ALA A 348 -4.09 -25.05 7.88
N PRO A 349 -5.02 -25.49 8.77
CA PRO A 349 -5.74 -24.56 9.64
C PRO A 349 -4.78 -23.79 10.55
N TRP A 350 -5.29 -22.77 11.21
CA TRP A 350 -4.55 -22.10 12.27
C TRP A 350 -4.28 -23.05 13.45
N PRO A 351 -3.03 -23.18 13.92
CA PRO A 351 -2.70 -24.13 14.99
C PRO A 351 -3.28 -23.71 16.35
N THR A 352 -3.64 -24.69 17.17
CA THR A 352 -4.18 -24.49 18.53
C THR A 352 -3.14 -24.69 19.63
N LEU A 353 -2.21 -25.62 19.42
CA LEU A 353 -1.20 -26.02 20.41
C LEU A 353 0.07 -26.52 19.71
N PHE A 354 1.21 -26.18 20.28
CA PHE A 354 2.49 -26.85 20.04
C PHE A 354 2.80 -27.71 21.28
N SER A 355 2.89 -29.03 21.08
CA SER A 355 3.22 -29.98 22.14
C SER A 355 4.71 -29.92 22.49
N SER A 356 5.09 -30.44 23.65
CA SER A 356 6.48 -30.42 24.14
C SER A 356 7.46 -31.20 23.27
N ASP A 357 6.97 -32.15 22.48
CA ASP A 357 7.73 -32.89 21.48
C ASP A 357 7.90 -32.12 20.15
N GLY A 358 7.26 -30.96 20.00
CA GLY A 358 7.24 -30.13 18.79
C GLY A 358 6.09 -30.45 17.83
N THR A 359 5.21 -31.40 18.17
CA THR A 359 4.06 -31.76 17.33
C THR A 359 3.00 -30.67 17.37
N VAL A 360 2.45 -30.32 16.20
CA VAL A 360 1.43 -29.28 16.07
C VAL A 360 0.04 -29.88 16.07
N THR A 361 -0.82 -29.33 16.93
CA THR A 361 -2.24 -29.67 16.94
C THR A 361 -3.02 -28.64 16.15
N PHE A 362 -3.87 -29.13 15.24
CA PHE A 362 -4.77 -28.32 14.44
C PHE A 362 -6.23 -28.63 14.82
N PRO A 363 -7.15 -27.67 14.66
CA PRO A 363 -8.57 -27.95 14.72
C PRO A 363 -9.01 -28.83 13.54
N ASP A 364 -10.11 -29.56 13.72
CA ASP A 364 -10.73 -30.31 12.64
C ASP A 364 -11.12 -29.38 11.49
N SER A 365 -10.86 -29.82 10.26
CA SER A 365 -11.16 -29.07 9.05
C SER A 365 -11.79 -29.95 7.99
N LYS A 366 -12.88 -29.45 7.39
CA LYS A 366 -13.56 -30.09 6.25
C LYS A 366 -12.99 -29.68 4.89
N ARG A 367 -12.05 -28.71 4.89
CA ARG A 367 -11.41 -28.20 3.69
C ARG A 367 -10.44 -29.25 3.10
N LYS A 368 -10.59 -29.55 1.81
CA LYS A 368 -9.81 -30.60 1.13
C LYS A 368 -8.33 -30.27 1.14
N GLU A 369 -7.98 -29.00 1.03
CA GLU A 369 -6.60 -28.50 1.02
C GLU A 369 -5.85 -28.73 2.34
N HIS A 370 -6.56 -29.00 3.44
CA HIS A 370 -5.95 -29.28 4.74
C HIS A 370 -5.70 -30.76 4.98
N ALA A 371 -6.32 -31.65 4.21
CA ALA A 371 -6.33 -33.09 4.49
C ALA A 371 -4.91 -33.69 4.53
N GLU A 372 -4.04 -33.26 3.62
CA GLU A 372 -2.67 -33.75 3.55
C GLU A 372 -1.79 -33.25 4.71
N ALA A 373 -1.93 -31.98 5.12
CA ALA A 373 -1.17 -31.46 6.26
C ALA A 373 -1.57 -32.16 7.56
N LEU A 374 -2.88 -32.38 7.75
CA LEU A 374 -3.43 -33.01 8.95
C LEU A 374 -3.07 -34.50 9.05
N SER A 375 -2.99 -35.23 7.94
CA SER A 375 -2.66 -36.67 7.96
C SER A 375 -1.20 -36.96 8.28
N ARG A 376 -0.30 -36.00 8.04
CA ARG A 376 1.15 -36.16 8.22
C ARG A 376 1.64 -36.01 9.66
N GLY A 377 0.85 -35.42 10.55
CA GLY A 377 1.29 -35.08 11.92
C GLY A 377 2.47 -34.11 11.92
N THR A 378 2.21 -32.83 11.64
CA THR A 378 3.26 -31.83 11.39
C THR A 378 4.12 -31.54 12.62
N ARG A 379 5.45 -31.61 12.45
CA ARG A 379 6.47 -31.25 13.45
C ARG A 379 7.50 -30.31 12.82
N PRO A 380 7.28 -28.99 12.86
CA PRO A 380 8.16 -28.03 12.19
C PRO A 380 9.49 -27.85 12.93
N ASP A 381 10.58 -27.76 12.16
CA ASP A 381 11.90 -27.38 12.67
C ASP A 381 12.01 -25.84 12.84
N LEU A 382 11.22 -25.10 12.08
CA LEU A 382 11.16 -23.64 12.10
C LEU A 382 9.73 -23.15 11.90
N VAL A 383 9.29 -22.24 12.77
CA VAL A 383 8.03 -21.51 12.60
C VAL A 383 8.30 -20.05 12.24
N VAL A 384 7.79 -19.61 11.10
CA VAL A 384 7.85 -18.23 10.63
C VAL A 384 6.54 -17.52 10.91
N LEU A 385 6.58 -16.51 11.76
CA LEU A 385 5.42 -15.71 12.16
C LEU A 385 5.24 -14.56 11.17
N ALA A 386 4.40 -14.76 10.15
CA ALA A 386 3.95 -13.72 9.23
C ALA A 386 2.61 -13.11 9.70
N THR A 387 2.57 -12.78 10.99
CA THR A 387 1.35 -12.49 11.76
C THR A 387 1.05 -10.99 11.89
N GLY A 388 1.82 -10.15 11.19
CA GLY A 388 1.64 -8.72 11.14
C GLY A 388 2.24 -8.00 12.36
N TYR A 389 1.81 -6.75 12.54
CA TYR A 389 2.38 -5.84 13.53
C TYR A 389 1.28 -5.22 14.40
N VAL A 390 1.66 -4.81 15.60
CA VAL A 390 0.81 -4.05 16.53
C VAL A 390 1.11 -2.56 16.38
N ARG A 391 0.04 -1.75 16.30
CA ARG A 391 0.13 -0.29 16.33
C ARG A 391 0.39 0.16 17.77
N ARG A 392 1.64 0.49 18.09
CA ARG A 392 2.01 1.07 19.39
C ARG A 392 2.77 2.37 19.17
N PHE A 393 2.30 3.42 19.84
CA PHE A 393 2.91 4.75 19.83
C PHE A 393 3.40 5.08 21.23
N CYS A 394 4.30 4.24 21.77
CA CYS A 394 4.77 4.38 23.15
C CYS A 394 5.44 5.74 23.43
N PHE A 395 5.88 6.43 22.37
CA PHE A 395 6.46 7.76 22.45
C PHE A 395 5.41 8.89 22.50
N LEU A 396 4.12 8.65 22.22
CA LEU A 396 3.09 9.68 22.35
C LEU A 396 2.56 9.73 23.78
N GLY A 397 2.35 10.94 24.30
CA GLY A 397 1.62 11.15 25.56
C GLY A 397 0.18 10.61 25.49
N GLU A 398 -0.40 10.29 26.64
CA GLU A 398 -1.75 9.71 26.75
C GLU A 398 -2.87 10.63 26.21
N ASP A 399 -2.57 11.93 26.10
CA ASP A 399 -3.46 12.99 25.60
C ASP A 399 -3.46 13.13 24.06
N TYR A 400 -2.64 12.34 23.36
CA TYR A 400 -2.67 12.25 21.90
C TYR A 400 -3.74 11.27 21.42
N PRO A 401 -4.43 11.56 20.31
CA PRO A 401 -5.40 10.64 19.76
C PRO A 401 -4.70 9.36 19.28
N LYS A 402 -5.37 8.23 19.46
CA LYS A 402 -5.01 6.99 18.75
C LYS A 402 -5.52 7.04 17.32
N PRO A 403 -4.95 6.27 16.36
CA PRO A 403 -5.43 6.28 14.98
C PRO A 403 -6.92 6.01 14.81
N ASP A 404 -7.54 5.20 15.68
CA ASP A 404 -8.98 4.91 15.76
C ASP A 404 -9.86 6.09 16.20
N GLU A 405 -9.26 7.14 16.74
CA GLU A 405 -9.93 8.36 17.21
C GLU A 405 -9.79 9.53 16.23
N LEU A 406 -9.18 9.30 15.06
CA LEU A 406 -8.98 10.32 14.02
C LEU A 406 -10.24 10.44 13.14
N ASP A 407 -11.01 11.49 13.37
CA ASP A 407 -12.32 11.73 12.74
C ASP A 407 -12.24 12.58 11.46
N VAL A 408 -11.06 13.09 11.10
CA VAL A 408 -10.84 13.75 9.81
C VAL A 408 -9.98 12.87 8.92
N ARG A 409 -10.67 12.07 8.11
CA ARG A 409 -10.10 11.17 7.08
C ARG A 409 -9.03 10.20 7.59
N GLY A 410 -8.97 9.92 8.89
CA GLY A 410 -7.90 9.11 9.49
C GLY A 410 -6.54 9.83 9.56
N ILE A 411 -6.53 11.17 9.54
CA ILE A 411 -5.32 11.99 9.49
C ILE A 411 -5.15 12.83 10.77
N TRP A 412 -6.17 13.55 11.22
CA TRP A 412 -6.12 14.30 12.49
C TRP A 412 -7.47 14.27 13.21
N ARG A 413 -7.50 14.75 14.45
CA ARG A 413 -8.73 14.95 15.22
C ARG A 413 -9.28 16.35 14.94
N ARG A 414 -10.56 16.52 14.61
CA ARG A 414 -11.17 17.80 14.18
C ARG A 414 -10.90 18.99 15.11
N GLY A 415 -10.81 18.75 16.43
CA GLY A 415 -10.49 19.77 17.42
C GLY A 415 -9.00 20.10 17.58
N ASP A 416 -8.11 19.37 16.90
CA ASP A 416 -6.67 19.56 16.98
C ASP A 416 -5.95 19.16 15.68
N VAL A 417 -5.72 20.15 14.81
CA VAL A 417 -4.94 19.98 13.58
C VAL A 417 -3.42 19.96 13.83
N THR A 418 -2.96 20.31 15.04
CA THR A 418 -1.52 20.40 15.34
C THR A 418 -0.85 19.04 15.47
N ALA A 419 -1.61 17.95 15.60
CA ALA A 419 -1.12 16.57 15.57
C ALA A 419 -1.69 15.80 14.36
N GLY A 420 -0.87 15.59 13.33
CA GLY A 420 -1.24 14.85 12.11
C GLY A 420 -0.63 13.45 12.06
N PHE A 421 -1.38 12.46 11.58
CA PHE A 421 -0.96 11.08 11.38
C PHE A 421 -0.96 10.79 9.87
N ILE A 422 0.23 10.68 9.28
CA ILE A 422 0.40 10.53 7.84
C ILE A 422 0.86 9.10 7.52
N GLY A 423 0.18 8.43 6.60
CA GLY A 423 0.48 7.05 6.19
C GLY A 423 -0.11 5.96 7.10
N PHE A 424 -1.13 6.28 7.90
CA PHE A 424 -1.79 5.34 8.82
C PHE A 424 -3.04 4.66 8.26
N VAL A 425 -3.44 5.04 7.05
CA VAL A 425 -4.54 4.45 6.31
C VAL A 425 -4.01 3.34 5.40
N ARG A 426 -4.71 2.21 5.34
CA ARG A 426 -4.30 1.04 4.55
C ARG A 426 -5.20 0.88 3.32
N PRO A 427 -4.69 1.07 2.09
CA PRO A 427 -5.49 0.72 0.92
C PRO A 427 -5.71 -0.79 0.86
N GLY A 428 -6.93 -1.23 0.52
CA GLY A 428 -7.21 -2.64 0.26
C GLY A 428 -6.47 -3.16 -0.98
N ILE A 429 -6.47 -2.36 -2.05
CA ILE A 429 -5.65 -2.50 -3.26
C ILE A 429 -5.04 -1.14 -3.54
N GLY A 430 -3.71 -1.05 -3.62
CA GLY A 430 -3.00 0.17 -4.00
C GLY A 430 -1.73 0.44 -3.18
N ALA A 431 -1.36 1.70 -3.04
CA ALA A 431 -0.06 2.14 -2.53
C ALA A 431 -0.20 3.22 -1.43
N ILE A 432 0.46 3.01 -0.29
CA ILE A 432 0.50 4.00 0.82
C ILE A 432 1.23 5.30 0.43
N PRO A 433 2.39 5.28 -0.26
CA PRO A 433 3.13 6.51 -0.58
C PRO A 433 2.29 7.62 -1.27
N PRO A 434 1.53 7.37 -2.35
CA PRO A 434 0.68 8.40 -2.94
C PRO A 434 -0.48 8.82 -2.02
N LEU A 435 -1.05 7.92 -1.23
CA LEU A 435 -2.08 8.34 -0.25
C LEU A 435 -1.49 9.24 0.83
N ALA A 436 -0.30 8.92 1.32
CA ALA A 436 0.44 9.74 2.28
C ALA A 436 0.77 11.13 1.71
N GLU A 437 1.03 11.24 0.41
CA GLU A 437 1.19 12.52 -0.27
C GLU A 437 -0.07 13.40 -0.18
N LEU A 438 -1.24 12.85 -0.52
CA LEU A 438 -2.49 13.61 -0.44
C LEU A 438 -2.88 13.92 1.02
N GLN A 439 -2.62 12.99 1.95
CA GLN A 439 -2.80 13.23 3.38
C GLN A 439 -1.91 14.38 3.87
N ALA A 440 -0.63 14.41 3.46
CA ALA A 440 0.28 15.49 3.77
C ALA A 440 -0.18 16.82 3.19
N GLN A 441 -0.57 16.85 1.91
CA GLN A 441 -1.09 18.07 1.26
C GLN A 441 -2.32 18.63 2.00
N LEU A 442 -3.28 17.76 2.37
CA LEU A 442 -4.49 18.18 3.07
C LEU A 442 -4.18 18.64 4.50
N TRP A 443 -3.36 17.90 5.24
CA TRP A 443 -3.00 18.25 6.62
C TRP A 443 -2.20 19.56 6.67
N VAL A 444 -1.17 19.71 5.83
CA VAL A 444 -0.37 20.94 5.75
C VAL A 444 -1.24 22.13 5.40
N LEU A 445 -2.12 22.02 4.40
CA LEU A 445 -3.05 23.08 4.03
C LEU A 445 -3.90 23.54 5.22
N ASN A 446 -4.46 22.61 5.99
CA ASN A 446 -5.30 22.94 7.14
C ASN A 446 -4.48 23.46 8.35
N LEU A 447 -3.26 22.98 8.54
CA LEU A 447 -2.34 23.53 9.54
C LEU A 447 -1.98 24.99 9.22
N LEU A 448 -1.71 25.31 7.95
CA LEU A 448 -1.45 26.68 7.51
C LEU A 448 -2.68 27.57 7.65
N ARG A 449 -3.87 27.09 7.31
CA ARG A 449 -5.15 27.80 7.56
C ARG A 449 -5.33 28.13 9.03
N TYR A 450 -4.99 27.19 9.91
CA TYR A 450 -5.07 27.39 11.36
C TYR A 450 -4.05 28.43 11.86
N LYS A 451 -2.81 28.41 11.36
CA LYS A 451 -1.74 29.31 11.82
C LYS A 451 -1.73 30.68 11.13
N TYR A 452 -2.20 30.75 9.89
CA TYR A 452 -2.18 31.93 9.02
C TYR A 452 -3.53 32.15 8.31
N PRO A 453 -4.64 32.31 9.05
CA PRO A 453 -6.00 32.33 8.48
C PRO A 453 -6.26 33.49 7.50
N GLN A 454 -5.47 34.56 7.58
CA GLN A 454 -5.58 35.70 6.66
C GLN A 454 -4.90 35.44 5.31
N GLN A 455 -3.79 34.69 5.30
CA GLN A 455 -3.01 34.38 4.10
C GLN A 455 -3.55 33.14 3.40
N VAL A 456 -4.00 32.15 4.18
CA VAL A 456 -4.58 30.91 3.69
C VAL A 456 -5.99 30.82 4.24
N PRO A 457 -6.97 31.50 3.61
CA PRO A 457 -8.34 31.49 4.11
C PRO A 457 -8.97 30.10 3.95
N MET A 458 -9.93 29.81 4.83
CA MET A 458 -10.88 28.72 4.60
C MET A 458 -11.76 29.08 3.39
N PRO A 459 -12.18 28.09 2.59
CA PRO A 459 -13.18 28.31 1.55
C PRO A 459 -14.43 28.97 2.15
N LEU A 460 -14.94 30.02 1.52
CA LEU A 460 -16.09 30.80 2.00
C LEU A 460 -17.43 30.05 1.90
N SER A 461 -17.48 28.88 1.27
CA SER A 461 -18.73 28.26 0.85
C SER A 461 -18.99 26.88 1.50
N ALA A 462 -20.26 26.66 1.83
CA ALA A 462 -20.89 25.38 2.16
C ALA A 462 -20.70 24.33 1.03
N PRO A 463 -21.01 23.04 1.27
CA PRO A 463 -20.87 21.99 0.24
C PRO A 463 -21.55 22.40 -1.07
N GLY A 464 -20.81 22.46 -2.18
CA GLY A 464 -21.38 22.75 -3.51
C GLY A 464 -20.90 24.02 -4.23
N GLN A 465 -20.22 24.96 -3.57
CA GLN A 465 -19.69 26.17 -4.23
C GLN A 465 -18.15 26.17 -4.23
N GLY A 466 -17.55 25.60 -5.28
CA GLY A 466 -16.10 25.56 -5.46
C GLY A 466 -15.48 26.97 -5.49
N THR A 467 -14.38 27.16 -4.77
CA THR A 467 -13.60 28.41 -4.77
C THR A 467 -12.78 28.60 -6.06
N CYS A 468 -12.68 27.56 -6.88
CA CYS A 468 -11.98 27.55 -8.17
C CYS A 468 -12.95 27.05 -9.26
N PRO A 469 -13.20 27.81 -10.34
CA PRO A 469 -14.13 27.42 -11.41
C PRO A 469 -13.78 26.08 -12.09
N ASP A 470 -12.49 25.74 -12.09
CA ASP A 470 -11.96 24.54 -12.71
C ASP A 470 -11.87 23.35 -11.74
N ALA A 471 -12.31 23.51 -10.48
CA ALA A 471 -12.37 22.45 -9.49
C ALA A 471 -13.80 21.94 -9.29
N VAL A 472 -13.95 20.62 -9.14
CA VAL A 472 -15.23 19.98 -8.84
C VAL A 472 -15.71 20.44 -7.46
N ALA A 473 -16.99 20.75 -7.36
CA ALA A 473 -17.62 21.10 -6.09
C ALA A 473 -17.54 19.91 -5.12
N HIS A 474 -17.39 20.20 -3.83
CA HIS A 474 -17.25 19.16 -2.81
C HIS A 474 -18.52 18.28 -2.70
N TYR A 475 -18.30 16.97 -2.62
CA TYR A 475 -19.28 15.96 -2.23
C TYR A 475 -18.56 14.81 -1.51
N GLU A 476 -19.33 13.96 -0.81
CA GLU A 476 -18.79 12.79 -0.11
C GLU A 476 -18.87 11.55 -1.01
N VAL A 477 -17.75 10.85 -1.16
CA VAL A 477 -17.61 9.54 -1.80
C VAL A 477 -17.53 8.48 -0.71
N ASP A 478 -18.12 7.30 -0.90
CA ASP A 478 -17.90 6.17 0.01
C ASP A 478 -16.51 5.59 -0.22
N TYR A 479 -15.52 6.11 0.52
CA TYR A 479 -14.12 5.66 0.44
C TYR A 479 -13.78 4.56 1.46
N ALA A 480 -14.68 4.31 2.43
CA ALA A 480 -14.44 3.39 3.52
C ALA A 480 -14.66 1.95 3.05
N LEU A 481 -13.69 1.05 3.30
CA LEU A 481 -13.90 -0.36 3.04
C LEU A 481 -14.81 -0.97 4.12
N ARG A 482 -16.07 -1.20 3.77
CA ARG A 482 -17.02 -1.93 4.60
C ARG A 482 -17.08 -3.37 4.09
N ALA A 483 -16.57 -4.35 4.84
CA ALA A 483 -16.76 -5.74 4.44
C ALA A 483 -18.19 -6.18 4.78
N ARG A 484 -18.78 -6.97 3.88
CA ARG A 484 -20.09 -7.61 4.14
C ARG A 484 -19.88 -8.91 4.89
N GLY A 485 -20.90 -9.34 5.63
CA GLY A 485 -20.77 -10.42 6.62
C GLY A 485 -20.34 -9.94 8.02
N GLY A 486 -20.65 -8.69 8.38
CA GLY A 486 -20.55 -8.18 9.76
C GLY A 486 -19.18 -7.66 10.20
N HIS A 487 -18.22 -7.48 9.29
CA HIS A 487 -16.88 -6.96 9.62
C HIS A 487 -16.60 -5.61 8.96
N ASP A 488 -16.52 -4.54 9.75
CA ASP A 488 -16.18 -3.20 9.23
C ASP A 488 -14.65 -3.05 9.17
N PHE A 489 -14.08 -3.15 7.96
CA PHE A 489 -12.63 -3.12 7.74
C PHE A 489 -12.06 -1.70 7.94
N PHE A 490 -12.84 -0.66 7.63
CA PHE A 490 -12.50 0.71 7.96
C PHE A 490 -12.40 0.90 9.48
N LYS A 491 -13.42 0.52 10.26
CA LYS A 491 -13.37 0.66 11.73
C LYS A 491 -12.24 -0.13 12.39
N THR A 492 -11.95 -1.34 11.89
CA THR A 492 -10.98 -2.24 12.54
C THR A 492 -9.54 -1.97 12.10
N LYS A 493 -9.32 -1.64 10.82
CA LYS A 493 -8.00 -1.56 10.19
C LYS A 493 -7.69 -0.23 9.52
N HIS A 494 -8.62 0.74 9.54
CA HIS A 494 -8.55 1.96 8.72
C HIS A 494 -8.32 1.65 7.25
N GLY A 495 -9.00 0.60 6.79
CA GLY A 495 -8.94 0.15 5.42
C GLY A 495 -9.76 1.04 4.49
N VAL A 496 -9.15 1.53 3.42
CA VAL A 496 -9.82 2.39 2.42
C VAL A 496 -9.69 1.82 1.01
N GLU A 497 -10.63 2.21 0.16
CA GLU A 497 -10.52 2.00 -1.28
C GLU A 497 -9.64 3.11 -1.84
N GLN A 498 -8.55 2.74 -2.52
CA GLN A 498 -7.50 3.67 -2.96
C GLN A 498 -8.06 4.79 -3.83
N GLU A 499 -8.86 4.43 -4.84
CA GLU A 499 -9.32 5.39 -5.83
C GLU A 499 -10.24 6.41 -5.18
N SER A 500 -11.24 5.93 -4.45
CA SER A 500 -12.25 6.73 -3.77
C SER A 500 -11.64 7.60 -2.68
N TYR A 501 -10.68 7.08 -1.91
CA TYR A 501 -10.00 7.85 -0.86
C TYR A 501 -9.11 8.95 -1.45
N ALA A 502 -8.32 8.64 -2.49
CA ALA A 502 -7.51 9.65 -3.17
C ALA A 502 -8.39 10.77 -3.76
N TYR A 503 -9.52 10.40 -4.40
CA TYR A 503 -10.45 11.37 -4.95
C TYR A 503 -11.15 12.19 -3.85
N GLN A 504 -11.54 11.58 -2.73
CA GLN A 504 -12.13 12.30 -1.60
C GLN A 504 -11.17 13.34 -1.01
N LEU A 505 -9.89 12.99 -0.84
CA LEU A 505 -8.88 13.96 -0.38
C LEU A 505 -8.69 15.10 -1.38
N ALA A 506 -8.75 14.81 -2.68
CA ALA A 506 -8.71 15.84 -3.72
C ALA A 506 -9.94 16.76 -3.68
N LEU A 507 -11.14 16.23 -3.44
CA LEU A 507 -12.35 17.02 -3.23
C LEU A 507 -12.24 17.92 -1.99
N ASP A 508 -11.77 17.38 -0.86
CA ASP A 508 -11.58 18.12 0.39
C ASP A 508 -10.59 19.30 0.23
N MET A 509 -9.62 19.16 -0.67
CA MET A 509 -8.66 20.21 -1.00
C MET A 509 -9.14 21.19 -2.08
N GLY A 510 -10.17 20.86 -2.86
CA GLY A 510 -10.54 21.58 -4.08
C GLY A 510 -9.55 21.38 -5.23
N ALA A 511 -8.93 20.20 -5.29
CA ALA A 511 -7.88 19.81 -6.24
C ALA A 511 -8.36 18.86 -7.35
N ALA A 512 -9.62 18.40 -7.28
CA ALA A 512 -10.22 17.57 -8.31
C ALA A 512 -10.62 18.43 -9.53
N PRO A 513 -10.04 18.22 -10.73
CA PRO A 513 -10.35 19.05 -11.90
C PRO A 513 -11.71 18.72 -12.51
N THR A 514 -12.38 19.74 -13.07
CA THR A 514 -13.64 19.54 -13.78
C THR A 514 -13.44 18.88 -15.16
N ILE A 515 -14.47 18.19 -15.64
CA ILE A 515 -14.47 17.62 -16.99
C ILE A 515 -14.28 18.70 -18.08
N SER A 516 -14.86 19.89 -17.88
CA SER A 516 -14.74 21.02 -18.81
C SER A 516 -13.31 21.57 -18.84
N PHE A 517 -12.64 21.64 -17.69
CA PHE A 517 -11.21 21.94 -17.63
C PHE A 517 -10.41 20.88 -18.39
N MET A 518 -10.63 19.59 -18.07
CA MET A 518 -9.87 18.49 -18.68
C MET A 518 -10.05 18.40 -20.20
N ALA A 519 -11.24 18.69 -20.72
CA ALA A 519 -11.53 18.68 -22.16
C ALA A 519 -10.66 19.70 -22.94
N ARG A 520 -10.26 20.81 -22.30
CA ARG A 520 -9.39 21.84 -22.90
C ARG A 520 -7.90 21.47 -22.88
N GLN A 521 -7.52 20.44 -22.13
CA GLN A 521 -6.11 20.04 -21.95
C GLN A 521 -5.60 19.07 -23.04
N GLY A 522 -6.38 18.85 -24.10
CA GLY A 522 -6.04 17.98 -25.22
C GLY A 522 -6.28 16.50 -24.93
N PHE A 523 -6.35 15.71 -26.01
CA PHE A 523 -6.78 14.31 -25.97
C PHE A 523 -5.98 13.44 -24.98
N ARG A 524 -4.64 13.53 -25.01
CA ARG A 524 -3.80 12.70 -24.14
C ARG A 524 -4.09 12.93 -22.66
N ALA A 525 -4.20 14.19 -22.24
CA ALA A 525 -4.48 14.52 -20.83
C ALA A 525 -5.90 14.09 -20.43
N PHE A 526 -6.89 14.34 -21.30
CA PHE A 526 -8.28 13.94 -21.07
C PHE A 526 -8.42 12.42 -20.93
N TYR A 527 -7.81 11.66 -21.85
CA TYR A 527 -7.87 10.21 -21.85
C TYR A 527 -7.18 9.61 -20.62
N THR A 528 -5.98 10.09 -20.26
CA THR A 528 -5.29 9.67 -19.02
C THR A 528 -6.12 9.96 -17.78
N TRP A 529 -6.78 11.12 -17.71
CA TRP A 529 -7.67 11.46 -16.60
C TRP A 529 -8.88 10.54 -16.52
N ALA A 530 -9.54 10.26 -17.65
CA ALA A 530 -10.78 9.51 -17.69
C ALA A 530 -10.57 8.00 -17.52
N MET A 531 -9.64 7.44 -18.29
CA MET A 531 -9.41 6.00 -18.39
C MET A 531 -8.28 5.49 -17.51
N GLY A 532 -7.53 6.40 -16.88
CA GLY A 532 -6.52 6.06 -15.90
C GLY A 532 -7.07 6.08 -14.48
N SER A 533 -6.32 5.41 -13.61
CA SER A 533 -6.56 5.37 -12.18
C SER A 533 -6.31 6.76 -11.57
N ASN A 534 -6.53 6.92 -10.26
CA ASN A 534 -6.34 8.16 -9.54
C ASN A 534 -4.85 8.43 -9.28
N PHE A 535 -4.08 8.57 -10.37
CA PHE A 535 -2.71 9.08 -10.32
C PHE A 535 -2.74 10.49 -9.73
N ASN A 536 -2.09 10.67 -8.57
CA ASN A 536 -2.10 11.94 -7.85
C ASN A 536 -1.68 13.15 -8.68
N THR A 537 -0.86 12.95 -9.72
CA THR A 537 -0.48 13.97 -10.70
C THR A 537 -1.68 14.78 -11.21
N LYS A 538 -2.85 14.14 -11.44
CA LYS A 538 -4.03 14.88 -11.94
C LYS A 538 -4.64 15.84 -10.92
N PHE A 539 -4.41 15.61 -9.62
CA PHE A 539 -4.80 16.51 -8.54
C PHE A 539 -3.80 17.66 -8.32
N ARG A 540 -2.78 17.77 -9.18
CA ARG A 540 -1.87 18.92 -9.24
C ARG A 540 -2.27 19.91 -10.34
N LEU A 541 -3.32 19.65 -11.12
CA LEU A 541 -3.76 20.52 -12.21
C LEU A 541 -4.50 21.76 -11.73
N VAL A 542 -5.25 21.64 -10.64
CA VAL A 542 -6.04 22.70 -10.03
C VAL A 542 -5.88 22.66 -8.50
N GLY A 543 -6.44 23.66 -7.81
CA GLY A 543 -6.46 23.70 -6.36
C GLY A 543 -5.21 24.34 -5.73
N PRO A 544 -5.07 24.24 -4.39
CA PRO A 544 -4.11 25.02 -3.62
C PRO A 544 -2.65 24.65 -3.87
N TRP A 545 -2.40 23.42 -4.33
CA TRP A 545 -1.05 22.94 -4.61
C TRP A 545 -0.77 22.77 -6.11
N LYS A 546 -1.33 23.67 -6.93
CA LYS A 546 -1.28 23.59 -8.39
C LYS A 546 0.15 23.60 -8.95
N LEU A 547 0.46 22.64 -9.83
CA LEU A 547 1.67 22.54 -10.64
C LEU A 547 1.29 22.07 -12.06
N GLU A 548 0.54 22.91 -12.77
CA GLU A 548 -0.16 22.51 -14.01
C GLU A 548 0.79 22.03 -15.13
N ALA A 549 1.84 22.79 -15.45
CA ALA A 549 2.75 22.44 -16.54
C ALA A 549 3.46 21.10 -16.31
N GLY A 550 3.98 20.89 -15.10
CA GLY A 550 4.64 19.63 -14.72
C GLY A 550 3.67 18.44 -14.71
N ALA A 551 2.47 18.65 -14.16
CA ALA A 551 1.43 17.62 -14.12
C ALA A 551 0.95 17.21 -15.52
N LEU A 552 0.71 18.17 -16.40
CA LEU A 552 0.33 17.90 -17.79
C LEU A 552 1.42 17.17 -18.56
N SER A 553 2.70 17.49 -18.33
CA SER A 553 3.81 16.79 -18.97
C SER A 553 3.82 15.29 -18.61
N ILE A 554 3.68 14.97 -17.32
CA ILE A 554 3.61 13.59 -16.83
C ILE A 554 2.36 12.87 -17.36
N MET A 555 1.19 13.52 -17.29
CA MET A 555 -0.08 12.93 -17.73
C MET A 555 -0.15 12.67 -19.23
N ARG A 556 0.43 13.56 -20.05
CA ARG A 556 0.48 13.42 -21.51
C ARG A 556 1.60 12.49 -21.98
N GLY A 557 2.56 12.19 -21.11
CA GLY A 557 3.70 11.31 -21.35
C GLY A 557 3.48 9.90 -20.77
N GLU A 558 4.26 9.53 -19.75
CA GLU A 558 4.32 8.17 -19.22
C GLU A 558 2.96 7.60 -18.77
N LEU A 559 2.10 8.43 -18.18
CA LEU A 559 0.79 7.97 -17.70
C LEU A 559 -0.16 7.69 -18.87
N PHE A 560 -0.10 8.49 -19.94
CA PHE A 560 -0.84 8.20 -21.16
C PHE A 560 -0.37 6.90 -21.80
N GLU A 561 0.95 6.69 -21.87
CA GLU A 561 1.56 5.48 -22.43
C GLU A 561 1.06 4.21 -21.71
N VAL A 562 1.02 4.19 -20.37
CA VAL A 562 0.55 3.01 -19.62
C VAL A 562 -0.97 2.85 -19.64
N VAL A 563 -1.74 3.96 -19.61
CA VAL A 563 -3.21 3.89 -19.65
C VAL A 563 -3.69 3.33 -20.99
N MET A 564 -3.04 3.71 -22.09
CA MET A 564 -3.31 3.19 -23.44
C MET A 564 -2.94 1.72 -23.63
N GLN A 565 -2.15 1.12 -22.73
CA GLN A 565 -1.89 -0.31 -22.82
C GLN A 565 -3.19 -1.09 -22.59
N THR A 566 -3.43 -2.06 -23.45
CA THR A 566 -4.69 -2.81 -23.47
C THR A 566 -4.62 -4.06 -22.59
N GLY A 567 -3.42 -4.41 -22.09
CA GLY A 567 -3.20 -5.53 -21.18
C GLY A 567 -3.71 -6.86 -21.73
N GLY A 568 -3.71 -7.05 -23.06
CA GLY A 568 -4.21 -8.26 -23.71
C GLY A 568 -5.72 -8.33 -23.97
N GLY A 569 -6.47 -7.25 -23.76
CA GLY A 569 -7.86 -7.13 -24.24
C GLY A 569 -7.94 -7.11 -25.77
N VAL A 570 -9.03 -7.66 -26.34
CA VAL A 570 -9.27 -7.83 -27.79
C VAL A 570 -9.26 -6.50 -28.57
N CYS A 571 -9.37 -5.36 -27.90
CA CYS A 571 -9.10 -4.06 -28.52
C CYS A 571 -7.59 -3.80 -28.54
N LYS A 572 -6.87 -4.30 -29.56
CA LYS A 572 -5.61 -3.65 -29.98
C LYS A 572 -5.96 -2.24 -30.44
N SER A 573 -5.47 -1.21 -29.74
CA SER A 573 -5.44 0.14 -30.29
C SER A 573 -4.53 0.11 -31.53
N TYR A 574 -5.07 0.50 -32.67
CA TYR A 574 -4.31 0.78 -33.88
C TYR A 574 -3.11 1.67 -33.51
N GLN A 575 -1.89 1.20 -33.79
CA GLN A 575 -0.73 2.08 -33.85
C GLN A 575 -1.03 3.14 -34.91
N LEU A 576 -1.28 4.37 -34.49
CA LEU A 576 -1.22 5.51 -35.39
C LEU A 576 0.25 5.61 -35.87
N PRO A 577 0.50 5.71 -37.18
CA PRO A 577 1.86 5.88 -37.70
C PRO A 577 2.53 7.09 -37.06
N GLU A 578 3.81 6.95 -36.73
CA GLU A 578 4.67 8.07 -36.35
C GLU A 578 4.57 9.16 -37.41
N ILE A 579 3.93 10.28 -37.06
CA ILE A 579 4.12 11.52 -37.80
C ILE A 579 5.49 12.03 -37.36
N GLN A 580 6.51 11.69 -38.16
CA GLN A 580 7.74 12.46 -38.21
C GLN A 580 7.36 13.88 -38.64
N THR A 581 7.41 14.82 -37.73
CA THR A 581 7.59 16.23 -38.09
C THR A 581 9.06 16.56 -37.86
N GLU A 582 9.83 16.51 -38.94
CA GLU A 582 11.04 17.31 -39.07
C GLU A 582 10.66 18.81 -39.00
N LEU A 583 11.51 19.58 -38.32
CA LEU A 583 11.56 21.03 -38.11
C LEU A 583 10.62 21.64 -37.05
#